data_AF-A0AB34CCZ1-F1
#
_entry.id   AF-A0AB34CCZ1-F1
#
_cell.length_a   1.000
_cell.length_b   1.000
_cell.length_c   1.000
_cell.angle_alpha   90.00
_cell.angle_beta   90.00
_cell.angle_gamma   90.00
#
_symmetry.space_group_name_H-M   'P 1'
#
loop_
_entity.id
_entity.type
_entity.pdbx_description
1 polymer ?
#
loop_
_entity_poly.entity_id
_entity_poly.type
_entity_poly.pdbx_seq_one_letter_code
_entity_poly.pdbx_strand_id
1 'polypeptide(L)'
;MSLSLSIFSSSDTYVLLYSASQDCFHIEKVSAMVEKNILRYLESRKGDYLALAFSPNTEDLLKVSRQLAEKRGDAVAPRYLLKPAE
;
A
#
# COMPACT_ATOMS: atom_id res chain seq x y z
N MET A 1 29.91 1.78 9.20
CA MET A 1 29.64 3.12 8.64
C MET A 1 28.20 3.46 8.99
N SER A 2 27.98 4.50 9.79
CA SER A 2 26.64 4.96 10.14
C SER A 2 26.16 5.93 9.06
N LEU A 3 25.23 5.49 8.21
CA LEU A 3 24.52 6.40 7.32
C LEU A 3 23.47 7.12 8.17
N SER A 4 23.78 8.35 8.58
CA SER A 4 22.78 9.26 9.15
C SER A 4 21.84 9.73 8.03
N LEU A 5 20.96 8.84 7.57
CA LEU A 5 19.81 9.25 6.77
C LEU A 5 18.89 10.07 7.69
N SER A 6 18.71 11.34 7.39
CA SER A 6 17.66 12.16 8.00
C SER A 6 16.30 11.66 7.49
N ILE A 7 15.71 10.72 8.23
CA ILE A 7 14.37 10.21 7.96
C ILE A 7 13.37 11.28 8.43
N PHE A 8 12.87 12.07 7.49
CA PHE A 8 11.71 12.93 7.73
C PHE A 8 10.46 12.03 7.75
N SER A 9 10.01 11.64 8.93
CA SER A 9 8.69 11.04 9.11
C SER A 9 7.80 12.01 9.87
N SER A 10 6.65 12.34 9.29
CA SER A 10 5.50 12.80 10.07
C SER A 10 5.17 11.68 11.06
N SER A 11 5.24 11.96 12.37
CA SER A 11 5.17 10.96 13.44
C SER A 11 3.82 10.22 13.54
N ASP A 12 2.77 10.82 12.98
CA ASP A 12 1.38 10.44 13.27
C ASP A 12 0.57 10.09 12.01
N THR A 13 1.23 9.85 10.87
CA THR A 13 0.55 9.41 9.64
C THR A 13 0.71 7.91 9.44
N TYR A 14 -0.41 7.25 9.12
CA TYR A 14 -0.49 5.86 8.71
C TYR A 14 -0.62 5.76 7.19
N VAL A 15 -0.18 4.64 6.63
CA VAL A 15 -0.29 4.29 5.22
C VAL A 15 -1.08 3.00 5.07
N LEU A 16 -2.00 2.96 4.11
CA LEU A 16 -2.62 1.74 3.62
C LEU A 16 -1.77 1.18 2.48
N LEU A 17 -1.24 -0.01 2.67
CA LEU A 17 -0.47 -0.76 1.69
C LEU A 17 -1.27 -1.96 1.18
N TYR A 18 -1.03 -2.37 -0.05
CA TYR A 18 -1.52 -3.62 -0.62
C TYR A 18 -0.35 -4.49 -1.07
N SER A 19 -0.36 -5.77 -0.69
CA SER A 19 0.61 -6.77 -1.15
C SER A 19 -0.07 -7.66 -2.18
N ALA A 20 0.43 -7.65 -3.41
CA ALA A 20 -0.09 -8.49 -4.48
C ALA A 20 0.23 -9.98 -4.27
N SER A 21 1.37 -10.29 -3.66
CA SER A 21 1.77 -11.67 -3.38
C SER A 21 0.99 -12.30 -2.23
N GLN A 22 0.57 -11.50 -1.24
CA GLN A 22 -0.26 -11.95 -0.11
C GLN A 22 -1.76 -11.74 -0.33
N ASP A 23 -2.14 -11.04 -1.40
CA ASP A 23 -3.51 -10.65 -1.73
C ASP A 23 -4.25 -9.96 -0.56
N CYS A 24 -3.55 -9.10 0.18
CA CYS A 24 -4.10 -8.48 1.39
C CYS A 24 -3.64 -7.04 1.62
N PHE A 25 -4.43 -6.31 2.43
CA PHE A 25 -4.12 -4.95 2.86
C PHE A 25 -3.35 -4.95 4.17
N HIS A 26 -2.46 -3.97 4.33
CA HIS A 26 -1.69 -3.71 5.54
C HIS A 26 -1.81 -2.24 5.92
N ILE A 27 -1.92 -1.94 7.20
CA ILE A 27 -1.86 -0.57 7.72
C ILE A 27 -0.68 -0.47 8.66
N GLU A 28 0.22 0.47 8.40
CA GLU A 28 1.35 0.75 9.28
C GLU A 28 1.66 2.25 9.33
N LYS A 29 2.51 2.67 10.27
CA LYS A 29 3.01 4.05 10.30
C LYS A 29 3.89 4.31 9.09
N VAL A 30 3.81 5.53 8.54
CA VAL A 30 4.66 5.98 7.44
C VAL A 30 6.14 5.84 7.80
N SER A 31 6.53 6.14 9.05
CA SER A 31 7.91 5.94 9.55
C SER A 31 8.38 4.50 9.36
N ALA A 32 7.57 3.54 9.82
CA ALA A 32 7.90 2.12 9.74
C ALA A 32 7.98 1.63 8.29
N MET A 33 7.09 2.09 7.41
CA MET A 33 7.14 1.80 5.99
C MET A 33 8.43 2.35 5.36
N VAL A 34 8.80 3.61 5.63
CA VAL A 34 10.01 4.23 5.10
C VAL A 34 11.26 3.49 5.57
N GLU A 35 11.35 3.16 6.86
CA GLU A 35 12.47 2.40 7.41
C GLU A 35 12.62 1.03 6.73
N LYS A 36 11.52 0.26 6.60
CA LYS A 36 11.52 -1.03 5.90
C LYS A 36 11.94 -0.90 4.44
N ASN A 37 11.49 0.13 3.74
CA ASN A 37 11.83 0.36 2.34
C ASN A 37 13.31 0.73 2.17
N ILE A 38 13.87 1.55 3.07
CA ILE A 38 15.31 1.87 3.08
C ILE A 38 16.12 0.60 3.30
N LEU A 39 15.78 -0.21 4.30
CA LEU A 39 16.48 -1.48 4.56
C LEU A 39 16.42 -2.41 3.35
N ARG A 40 15.24 -2.58 2.74
CA ARG A 40 15.08 -3.38 1.51
C ARG A 40 15.96 -2.86 0.37
N TYR A 41 16.01 -1.54 0.17
CA TYR A 41 16.85 -0.93 -0.85
C TYR A 41 18.33 -1.22 -0.62
N LEU A 42 18.82 -1.00 0.60
CA LEU A 42 20.22 -1.25 0.97
C LEU A 42 20.60 -2.74 0.83
N GLU A 43 19.66 -3.65 1.13
CA GLU A 43 19.85 -5.09 1.00
C GLU A 43 19.59 -5.63 -0.42
N SER A 44 19.30 -4.76 -1.39
CA SER A 44 18.89 -5.16 -2.77
C SER A 44 17.71 -6.14 -2.80
N ARG A 45 16.82 -6.07 -1.81
CA ARG A 45 15.60 -6.88 -1.72
C ARG A 45 14.44 -6.17 -2.39
N LYS A 46 13.64 -6.93 -3.13
CA LYS A 46 12.38 -6.44 -3.72
C LYS A 46 11.23 -6.60 -2.72
N GLY A 47 10.31 -5.64 -2.73
CA GLY A 47 9.02 -5.72 -2.02
C GLY A 47 7.88 -5.45 -3.00
N ASP A 48 6.71 -6.02 -2.72
CA ASP A 48 5.50 -5.93 -3.55
C ASP A 48 4.40 -5.06 -2.89
N TYR A 49 4.75 -4.32 -1.85
CA TYR A 49 3.85 -3.44 -1.14
C TYR A 49 3.62 -2.15 -1.94
N LEU A 50 2.37 -1.91 -2.35
CA LEU A 50 1.93 -0.70 -3.02
C LEU A 50 1.21 0.22 -2.03
N ALA A 51 1.67 1.47 -1.91
CA ALA A 51 0.97 2.48 -1.11
C ALA A 51 -0.28 3.00 -1.84
N LEU A 52 -1.42 2.96 -1.16
CA LEU A 52 -2.72 3.30 -1.73
C LEU A 52 -3.35 4.54 -1.11
N ALA A 53 -3.15 4.78 0.19
CA ALA A 53 -3.71 5.93 0.90
C ALA A 53 -2.88 6.29 2.15
N PHE A 54 -3.00 7.53 2.60
CA PHE A 54 -2.37 8.05 3.82
C PHE A 54 -3.42 8.74 4.69
N SER A 55 -3.36 8.54 6.00
CA SER A 55 -4.28 9.20 6.95
C SER A 55 -3.67 9.23 8.35
N PRO A 56 -3.93 10.26 9.16
CA PRO A 56 -3.62 10.21 10.59
C PRO A 56 -4.53 9.25 11.38
N ASN A 57 -5.65 8.82 10.81
CA ASN A 57 -6.61 7.91 11.43
C ASN A 57 -6.66 6.56 10.70
N THR A 58 -6.41 5.47 11.44
CA THR A 58 -6.47 4.10 10.90
C THR A 58 -7.88 3.67 10.53
N GLU A 59 -8.92 4.20 11.17
CA GLU A 59 -10.31 3.88 10.83
C GLU A 59 -10.69 4.31 9.41
N ASP A 60 -10.18 5.45 8.96
CA ASP A 60 -10.44 5.94 7.60
C ASP A 60 -9.73 5.07 6.56
N LEU A 61 -8.53 4.58 6.86
CA LEU A 61 -7.83 3.61 6.01
C LEU A 61 -8.55 2.27 5.95
N LEU A 62 -9.17 1.82 7.05
CA LEU A 62 -10.00 0.61 7.07
C LEU A 62 -11.29 0.78 6.25
N LYS A 63 -11.90 1.97 6.24
CA LYS A 63 -13.03 2.27 5.36
C LYS A 63 -12.60 2.20 3.89
N VAL A 64 -11.46 2.82 3.56
CA VAL A 64 -10.89 2.78 2.20
C VAL A 64 -10.59 1.34 1.77
N SER A 65 -10.00 0.50 2.63
CA SER A 65 -9.69 -0.89 2.29
C SER A 65 -10.96 -1.71 1.99
N ARG A 66 -12.04 -1.50 2.75
CA ARG A 66 -13.35 -2.15 2.50
C ARG A 66 -13.94 -1.71 1.16
N GLN A 67 -13.96 -0.40 0.88
CA GLN A 67 -14.46 0.14 -0.39
C GLN A 67 -13.65 -0.38 -1.59
N LEU A 68 -12.32 -0.53 -1.45
CA LEU A 68 -11.48 -1.10 -2.50
C LEU A 68 -11.75 -2.58 -2.71
N ALA A 69 -11.97 -3.35 -1.63
CA ALA A 69 -12.31 -4.77 -1.72
C ALA A 69 -13.66 -4.99 -2.42
N GLU A 70 -14.68 -4.19 -2.07
CA GLU A 70 -16.00 -4.21 -2.71
C GLU A 70 -15.89 -3.90 -4.22
N LYS A 71 -15.21 -2.79 -4.56
CA LYS A 71 -15.02 -2.39 -5.96
C LYS A 71 -14.18 -3.37 -6.77
N ARG A 72 -13.28 -4.12 -6.15
CA ARG A 72 -12.51 -5.17 -6.84
C ARG A 72 -13.42 -6.32 -7.27
N GLY A 73 -14.43 -6.67 -6.47
CA GLY A 73 -15.48 -7.59 -6.88
C GLY A 73 -16.22 -7.09 -8.13
N ASP A 74 -16.57 -5.80 -8.14
CA ASP A 74 -17.28 -5.17 -9.25
C ASP A 74 -16.41 -5.00 -10.52
N ALA A 75 -15.12 -4.72 -10.37
CA ALA A 75 -14.18 -4.56 -11.49
C ALA A 75 -13.77 -5.88 -12.15
N VAL A 76 -13.89 -7.00 -11.41
CA VAL A 76 -13.69 -8.34 -11.95
C VAL A 76 -14.96 -8.83 -12.68
N ALA A 77 -16.14 -8.31 -12.33
CA ALA A 77 -17.32 -8.37 -13.18
C ALA A 77 -17.12 -7.50 -14.45
N PRO A 78 -17.53 -7.97 -15.63
CA PRO A 78 -16.62 -8.65 -16.55
C PRO A 78 -15.97 -7.71 -17.57
N ARG A 79 -14.64 -7.52 -17.46
CA ARG A 79 -13.79 -7.14 -18.60
C ARG A 79 -13.87 -8.13 -19.77
N TYR A 80 -14.42 -9.33 -19.55
CA TYR A 80 -14.67 -10.35 -20.58
C TYR A 80 -15.94 -10.11 -21.43
N LEU A 81 -16.84 -9.18 -21.03
CA LEU A 81 -18.04 -8.85 -21.83
C LEU A 81 -17.85 -7.68 -22.79
N LEU A 82 -16.72 -6.97 -22.72
CA LEU A 82 -16.38 -5.93 -23.69
C LEU A 82 -15.69 -6.58 -24.89
N LYS A 83 -16.47 -7.23 -25.76
CA LYS A 83 -16.03 -7.45 -27.14
C LYS A 83 -15.87 -6.06 -27.79
N PRO A 84 -14.77 -5.79 -28.51
CA PRO A 84 -14.75 -4.62 -29.38
C PRO A 84 -15.85 -4.81 -30.42
N ALA A 85 -16.76 -3.85 -30.52
CA ALA A 85 -17.67 -3.77 -31.65
C ALA A 85 -16.82 -3.52 -32.91
N GLU A 86 -16.88 -4.45 -33.86
CA GLU A 86 -16.49 -4.20 -35.25
C GLU A 86 -17.43 -3.19 -35.91
#